data_AF-A0A2D2PZ69-F1
#
_entry.id   AF-A0A2D2PZ69-F1
#
_cell.length_a   1.000
_cell.length_b   1.000
_cell.length_c   1.000
_cell.angle_alpha   90.00
_cell.angle_beta   90.00
_cell.angle_gamma   90.00
#
_symmetry.space_group_name_H-M   'P 1'
#
loop_
_entity.id
_entity.type
_entity.pdbx_description
1 polymer ?
#
loop_
_entity_poly.entity_id
_entity_poly.type
_entity_poly.pdbx_seq_one_letter_code
_entity_poly.pdbx_strand_id
1 'polypeptide(L)'
;MAKGALAKLLQPNLVLQGTIEHLHPAVLHEQQLRGMILDVDDTLLPTWNTDLSPAVRAWLLDIKVQMQVWLVSNNLNHRRIERIAQQVDLPFLMGAGKPSRRKICQAVHAMNLPFAEVAMVGDRLFTDILAGNRLGMFTILVNPILVNRLDGKSWVRNLEFWLAHQLGAPILTDDPRQPHSEVP
;
A
#
# COMPACT_ATOMS: atom_id res chain seq x y z
N MET A 1 -11.84 -27.75 -5.17
CA MET A 1 -10.43 -27.31 -5.28
C MET A 1 -10.24 -25.80 -5.48
N ALA A 2 -11.26 -25.01 -5.87
CA ALA A 2 -11.11 -23.56 -6.12
C ALA A 2 -10.87 -22.67 -4.88
N LYS A 3 -11.32 -23.10 -3.68
CA LYS A 3 -11.16 -22.30 -2.44
C LYS A 3 -9.69 -22.07 -2.04
N GLY A 4 -8.79 -23.02 -2.33
CA GLY A 4 -7.36 -22.89 -1.99
C GLY A 4 -6.60 -21.91 -2.89
N ALA A 5 -6.99 -21.79 -4.16
CA ALA A 5 -6.32 -20.92 -5.13
C ALA A 5 -6.59 -19.43 -4.84
N LEU A 6 -7.83 -19.08 -4.49
CA LEU A 6 -8.17 -17.71 -4.14
C LEU A 6 -7.54 -17.29 -2.80
N ALA A 7 -7.54 -18.18 -1.81
CA ALA A 7 -6.90 -17.91 -0.52
C ALA A 7 -5.40 -17.61 -0.69
N LYS A 8 -4.70 -18.36 -1.56
CA LYS A 8 -3.29 -18.13 -1.87
C LYS A 8 -3.03 -16.76 -2.52
N LEU A 9 -3.94 -16.28 -3.36
CA LEU A 9 -3.82 -14.96 -4.00
C LEU A 9 -4.05 -13.79 -3.04
N LEU A 10 -4.65 -14.04 -1.88
CA LEU A 10 -4.89 -13.02 -0.85
C LEU A 10 -3.86 -13.08 0.27
N GLN A 11 -2.92 -14.02 0.22
CA GLN A 11 -1.86 -14.11 1.21
C GLN A 11 -0.72 -13.17 0.81
N PRO A 12 -0.42 -12.14 1.61
CA PRO A 12 0.74 -11.30 1.36
C PRO A 12 2.03 -12.06 1.63
N ASN A 13 3.11 -11.68 0.96
CA ASN A 13 4.45 -12.21 1.27
C ASN A 13 4.97 -11.65 2.60
N LEU A 14 4.64 -10.39 2.90
CA LEU A 14 5.00 -9.71 4.13
C LEU A 14 3.81 -8.91 4.67
N VAL A 15 3.55 -9.04 5.98
CA VAL A 15 2.65 -8.15 6.72
C VAL A 15 3.49 -7.24 7.59
N LEU A 16 3.51 -5.95 7.28
CA LEU A 16 4.22 -4.95 8.06
C LEU A 16 3.40 -4.60 9.31
N GLN A 17 4.03 -4.69 10.47
CA GLN A 17 3.43 -4.32 11.76
C GLN A 17 3.50 -2.79 11.95
N GLY A 18 2.78 -2.04 11.12
CA GLY A 18 2.80 -0.59 11.12
C GLY A 18 2.43 0.04 9.78
N THR A 19 2.44 1.37 9.76
CA THR A 19 2.32 2.20 8.56
C THR A 19 3.58 2.10 7.70
N ILE A 20 3.47 2.57 6.45
CA ILE A 20 4.48 2.42 5.41
C ILE A 20 5.89 2.87 5.80
N GLU A 21 6.01 3.93 6.62
CA GLU A 21 7.29 4.48 7.06
C GLU A 21 8.14 3.52 7.89
N HIS A 22 7.56 2.43 8.41
CA HIS A 22 8.28 1.38 9.13
C HIS A 22 8.91 0.33 8.21
N LEU A 23 8.66 0.40 6.89
CA LEU A 23 9.23 -0.52 5.93
C LEU A 23 10.71 -0.18 5.72
N HIS A 24 11.60 -0.93 6.37
CA HIS A 24 13.03 -0.69 6.30
C HIS A 24 13.63 -1.17 4.95
N PRO A 25 14.49 -0.39 4.28
CA PRO A 25 15.05 -0.78 2.99
C PRO A 25 15.81 -2.11 3.00
N ALA A 26 16.41 -2.47 4.14
CA ALA A 26 17.10 -3.76 4.32
C ALA A 26 16.23 -4.96 3.94
N VAL A 27 14.94 -4.95 4.31
CA VAL A 27 14.00 -6.01 3.98
C VAL A 27 13.82 -6.14 2.46
N LEU A 28 13.86 -5.02 1.74
CA LEU A 28 13.69 -5.00 0.29
C LEU A 28 14.92 -5.55 -0.43
N HIS A 29 16.12 -5.23 0.07
CA HIS A 29 17.39 -5.75 -0.45
C HIS A 29 17.54 -7.25 -0.21
N GLU A 30 17.15 -7.74 0.97
CA GLU A 30 17.14 -9.18 1.29
C GLU A 30 16.25 -9.98 0.33
N GLN A 31 15.15 -9.39 -0.13
CA GLN A 31 14.24 -9.97 -1.11
C GLN A 31 14.65 -9.69 -2.56
N GLN A 32 15.82 -9.08 -2.79
CA GLN A 32 16.36 -8.75 -4.13
C GLN A 32 15.43 -7.87 -4.97
N LEU A 33 14.67 -6.99 -4.31
CA LEU A 33 13.73 -6.11 -4.98
C LEU A 33 14.44 -4.89 -5.56
N ARG A 34 14.10 -4.55 -6.82
CA ARG A 34 14.68 -3.42 -7.57
C ARG A 34 13.66 -2.35 -7.92
N GLY A 35 12.38 -2.63 -7.69
CA GLY A 35 11.29 -1.69 -7.92
C GLY A 35 10.17 -1.82 -6.91
N MET A 36 9.35 -0.78 -6.82
CA MET A 36 8.21 -0.71 -5.92
C MET A 36 7.04 0.02 -6.57
N ILE A 37 5.87 -0.61 -6.52
CA ILE A 37 4.59 0.00 -6.81
C ILE A 37 3.89 0.27 -5.48
N LEU A 38 3.57 1.53 -5.24
CA LEU A 38 2.93 2.00 -4.02
C LEU A 38 1.49 2.40 -4.30
N ASP A 39 0.56 1.87 -3.50
CA ASP A 39 -0.74 2.52 -3.35
C ASP A 39 -0.61 3.88 -2.64
N VAL A 40 -1.62 4.73 -2.81
CA VAL A 40 -1.61 6.10 -2.30
C VAL A 40 -2.61 6.26 -1.16
N ASP A 41 -3.88 5.93 -1.40
CA ASP A 41 -4.96 6.23 -0.48
C ASP A 41 -4.96 5.27 0.69
N ASP A 42 -5.02 5.80 1.90
CA ASP A 42 -4.91 5.08 3.17
C ASP A 42 -3.56 4.34 3.37
N THR A 43 -2.70 4.26 2.35
CA THR A 43 -1.33 3.73 2.43
C THR A 43 -0.27 4.82 2.69
N LEU A 44 -0.24 5.90 1.91
CA LEU A 44 0.74 7.01 2.06
C LEU A 44 0.17 8.22 2.81
N LEU A 45 -1.16 8.39 2.75
CA LEU A 45 -1.91 9.41 3.45
C LEU A 45 -3.41 9.09 3.39
N PRO A 46 -4.23 9.68 4.28
CA PRO A 46 -5.68 9.55 4.18
C PRO A 46 -6.22 10.05 2.84
N THR A 47 -7.26 9.39 2.33
CA THR A 47 -7.89 9.70 1.03
C THR A 47 -8.34 11.16 0.85
N TRP A 48 -8.66 11.88 1.93
CA TRP A 48 -9.04 13.30 1.89
C TRP A 48 -7.86 14.29 1.98
N ASN A 49 -6.66 13.83 2.32
CA ASN A 49 -5.47 14.69 2.40
C ASN A 49 -4.74 14.78 1.06
N THR A 50 -3.97 15.85 0.87
CA THR A 50 -3.16 16.06 -0.35
C THR A 50 -1.68 16.31 -0.10
N ASP A 51 -1.29 16.46 1.16
CA ASP A 51 0.09 16.69 1.58
C ASP A 51 0.56 15.51 2.42
N LEU A 52 1.77 15.03 2.13
CA LEU A 52 2.40 13.92 2.84
C LEU A 52 2.85 14.39 4.23
N SER A 53 2.77 13.49 5.22
CA SER A 53 3.39 13.77 6.52
C SER A 53 4.92 13.87 6.36
N PRO A 54 5.62 14.62 7.23
CA PRO A 54 7.08 14.69 7.17
C PRO A 54 7.76 13.31 7.23
N ALA A 55 7.21 12.38 8.01
CA ALA A 55 7.73 11.02 8.15
C ALA A 55 7.60 10.23 6.84
N VAL A 56 6.40 10.17 6.24
CA VAL A 56 6.18 9.46 4.97
C VAL A 56 6.98 10.09 3.84
N ARG A 57 7.06 11.43 3.80
CA ARG A 57 7.86 12.15 2.80
C ARG A 57 9.34 11.81 2.92
N ALA A 58 9.89 11.82 4.14
CA ALA A 58 11.29 11.46 4.37
C ALA A 58 11.57 10.01 3.95
N TRP A 59 10.67 9.08 4.32
CA TRP A 59 10.76 7.68 3.94
C TRP A 59 10.74 7.48 2.41
N LEU A 60 9.82 8.15 1.70
CA LEU A 60 9.76 8.09 0.23
C LEU A 60 11.02 8.63 -0.44
N LEU A 61 11.58 9.72 0.10
CA LEU A 61 12.82 10.31 -0.42
C LEU A 61 14.03 9.38 -0.23
N ASP A 62 14.06 8.60 0.86
CA ASP A 62 15.09 7.60 1.10
C ASP A 62 14.92 6.34 0.23
N ILE A 63 13.69 5.84 0.08
CA ILE A 63 13.44 4.63 -0.72
C ILE A 63 13.68 4.88 -2.20
N LYS A 64 13.30 6.06 -2.73
CA LYS A 64 13.42 6.35 -4.16
C LYS A 64 14.87 6.43 -4.66
N VAL A 65 15.85 6.65 -3.77
CA VAL A 65 17.26 6.62 -4.16
C VAL A 65 17.84 5.20 -4.20
N GLN A 66 17.12 4.22 -3.66
CA GLN A 66 17.54 2.82 -3.59
C GLN A 66 16.88 1.95 -4.68
N MET A 67 15.70 2.34 -5.15
CA MET A 67 14.96 1.59 -6.17
C MET A 67 13.99 2.47 -6.97
N GLN A 68 13.51 1.94 -8.09
CA GLN A 68 12.50 2.61 -8.90
C GLN A 68 11.13 2.54 -8.21
N VAL A 69 10.52 3.69 -7.95
CA VAL A 69 9.21 3.78 -7.28
C VAL A 69 8.17 4.37 -8.21
N TRP A 70 7.00 3.75 -8.28
CA TRP A 70 5.83 4.29 -8.99
C TRP A 70 4.63 4.34 -8.06
N LEU A 71 3.89 5.46 -8.10
CA LEU A 71 2.62 5.59 -7.40
C LEU A 71 1.48 5.06 -8.29
N VAL A 72 0.68 4.12 -7.81
CA VAL A 72 -0.45 3.56 -8.57
C VAL A 72 -1.72 3.58 -7.72
N SER A 73 -2.61 4.53 -8.01
CA SER A 73 -3.82 4.79 -7.23
C SER A 73 -5.09 4.37 -7.97
N ASN A 74 -6.10 3.94 -7.21
CA ASN A 74 -7.47 3.78 -7.72
C ASN A 74 -8.23 5.11 -7.84
N ASN A 75 -7.71 6.20 -7.27
CA ASN A 75 -8.34 7.51 -7.27
C ASN A 75 -8.41 8.10 -8.68
N LEU A 76 -9.52 8.77 -9.00
CA LEU A 76 -9.75 9.44 -10.29
C LEU A 76 -9.46 10.95 -10.24
N ASN A 77 -9.04 11.50 -9.09
CA ASN A 77 -8.68 12.90 -8.97
C ASN A 77 -7.21 13.11 -9.38
N HIS A 78 -6.98 13.48 -10.65
CA HIS A 78 -5.64 13.73 -11.18
C HIS A 78 -4.86 14.76 -10.36
N ARG A 79 -5.44 15.94 -10.11
CA ARG A 79 -4.77 17.05 -9.42
C ARG A 79 -4.26 16.65 -8.05
N ARG A 80 -5.01 15.79 -7.34
CA ARG A 80 -4.60 15.27 -6.04
C ARG A 80 -3.39 14.34 -6.15
N ILE A 81 -3.48 13.31 -7.01
CA ILE A 81 -2.39 12.33 -7.13
C ILE A 81 -1.13 12.99 -7.69
N GLU A 82 -1.28 13.90 -8.65
CA GLU A 82 -0.19 14.71 -9.19
C GLU A 82 0.49 15.56 -8.11
N ARG A 83 -0.28 16.25 -7.26
CA ARG A 83 0.27 17.04 -6.15
C ARG A 83 1.07 16.17 -5.17
N ILE A 84 0.58 14.98 -4.86
CA ILE A 84 1.29 14.02 -3.98
C ILE A 84 2.58 13.57 -4.63
N ALA A 85 2.52 13.17 -5.91
CA ALA A 85 3.67 12.73 -6.68
C ALA A 85 4.76 13.81 -6.79
N GLN A 86 4.37 15.07 -7.00
CA GLN A 86 5.28 16.22 -7.11
C GLN A 86 6.03 16.53 -5.81
N GLN A 87 5.48 16.23 -4.63
CA GLN A 87 6.15 16.47 -3.35
C GLN A 87 7.42 15.64 -3.15
N VAL A 88 7.51 14.52 -3.87
CA VAL A 88 8.61 13.54 -3.80
C VAL A 88 9.21 13.23 -5.17
N ASP A 89 8.77 13.91 -6.23
CA ASP A 89 9.23 13.73 -7.62
C ASP A 89 9.21 12.25 -8.06
N LEU A 90 8.01 11.66 -8.06
CA LEU A 90 7.79 10.28 -8.48
C LEU A 90 6.83 10.18 -9.66
N PRO A 91 7.02 9.21 -10.57
CA PRO A 91 6.03 8.90 -11.60
C PRO A 91 4.77 8.30 -10.99
N PHE A 92 3.61 8.51 -11.63
CA PHE A 92 2.34 7.99 -11.13
C PHE A 92 1.37 7.54 -12.22
N LEU A 93 0.46 6.65 -11.84
CA LEU A 93 -0.72 6.27 -12.59
C LEU A 93 -1.96 6.33 -11.69
N MET A 94 -2.94 7.12 -12.08
CA MET A 94 -4.24 7.23 -11.39
C MET A 94 -5.27 6.26 -11.99
N GLY A 95 -6.42 6.06 -11.34
CA GLY A 95 -7.54 5.25 -11.87
C GLY A 95 -7.16 3.83 -12.27
N ALA A 96 -6.34 3.14 -11.47
CA ALA A 96 -5.84 1.80 -11.77
C ALA A 96 -6.94 0.73 -11.83
N GLY A 97 -8.02 0.90 -11.07
CA GLY A 97 -9.10 -0.07 -10.99
C GLY A 97 -8.63 -1.42 -10.43
N LYS A 98 -7.66 -1.41 -9.51
CA LYS A 98 -7.19 -2.60 -8.79
C LYS A 98 -8.41 -3.34 -8.21
N PRO A 99 -8.51 -4.68 -8.36
CA PRO A 99 -7.42 -5.62 -8.68
C PRO A 99 -7.09 -5.81 -10.17
N SER A 100 -7.56 -4.92 -11.06
CA SER A 100 -7.09 -4.88 -12.44
C SER A 100 -5.57 -4.73 -12.51
N ARG A 101 -4.94 -5.52 -13.38
CA ARG A 101 -3.48 -5.56 -13.55
C ARG A 101 -2.95 -4.50 -14.52
N ARG A 102 -3.83 -3.87 -15.30
CA ARG A 102 -3.44 -3.08 -16.49
C ARG A 102 -2.43 -1.97 -16.16
N LYS A 103 -2.72 -1.12 -15.17
CA LYS A 103 -1.83 0.00 -14.82
C LYS A 103 -0.61 -0.44 -14.03
N ILE A 104 -0.71 -1.51 -13.25
CA ILE A 104 0.44 -2.10 -12.56
C ILE A 104 1.44 -2.65 -13.60
N CYS A 105 0.97 -3.41 -14.61
CA CYS A 105 1.82 -3.86 -15.71
C CYS A 105 2.47 -2.69 -16.46
N GLN A 106 1.72 -1.60 -16.71
CA GLN A 106 2.28 -0.41 -17.34
C GLN A 106 3.43 0.20 -16.52
N ALA A 107 3.26 0.33 -15.20
CA ALA A 107 4.33 0.81 -14.32
C ALA A 107 5.55 -0.11 -14.33
N VAL A 108 5.35 -1.44 -14.17
CA VAL A 108 6.46 -2.41 -14.17
C VAL A 108 7.21 -2.42 -15.51
N HIS A 109 6.50 -2.35 -16.64
CA HIS A 109 7.14 -2.25 -17.95
C HIS A 109 7.94 -0.96 -18.11
N ALA A 110 7.43 0.16 -17.58
CA ALA A 110 8.16 1.43 -17.59
C ALA A 110 9.42 1.39 -16.70
N MET A 111 9.43 0.59 -15.63
CA MET A 111 10.62 0.33 -14.83
C MET A 111 11.65 -0.57 -15.55
N ASN A 112 11.23 -1.30 -16.60
CA ASN A 112 12.03 -2.33 -17.27
C ASN A 112 12.57 -3.40 -16.29
N LEU A 113 11.69 -3.87 -15.40
CA LEU A 113 12.01 -4.89 -14.39
C LEU A 113 11.12 -6.13 -14.56
N PRO A 114 11.60 -7.33 -14.19
CA PRO A 114 10.73 -8.49 -14.07
C PRO A 114 9.79 -8.33 -12.86
N PHE A 115 8.55 -8.81 -12.98
CA PHE A 115 7.54 -8.69 -11.91
C PHE A 115 8.00 -9.23 -10.56
N ALA A 116 8.78 -10.32 -10.55
CA ALA A 116 9.29 -10.94 -9.32
C ALA A 116 10.24 -10.06 -8.51
N GLU A 117 10.85 -9.05 -9.13
CA GLU A 117 11.78 -8.11 -8.48
C GLU A 117 11.09 -6.77 -8.15
N VAL A 118 9.76 -6.69 -8.27
CA VAL A 118 8.98 -5.50 -7.95
C VAL A 118 8.05 -5.80 -6.78
N ALA A 119 8.08 -4.95 -5.77
CA ALA A 119 7.12 -5.00 -4.67
C ALA A 119 5.81 -4.31 -5.05
N MET A 120 4.68 -4.90 -4.66
CA MET A 120 3.38 -4.23 -4.59
C MET A 120 3.05 -3.96 -3.12
N VAL A 121 2.89 -2.70 -2.75
CA VAL A 121 2.65 -2.29 -1.36
C VAL A 121 1.34 -1.52 -1.26
N GLY A 122 0.49 -1.90 -0.30
CA GLY A 122 -0.77 -1.23 -0.02
C GLY A 122 -1.45 -1.78 1.24
N ASP A 123 -2.59 -1.20 1.61
CA ASP A 123 -3.32 -1.55 2.84
C ASP A 123 -4.46 -2.56 2.63
N ARG A 124 -4.72 -2.99 1.39
CA ARG A 124 -5.92 -3.78 1.06
C ARG A 124 -5.62 -5.11 0.39
N LEU A 125 -6.26 -6.17 0.91
CA LEU A 125 -6.10 -7.53 0.43
C LEU A 125 -6.71 -7.75 -0.96
N PHE A 126 -7.95 -7.29 -1.19
CA PHE A 126 -8.67 -7.58 -2.44
C PHE A 126 -8.28 -6.66 -3.59
N THR A 127 -7.52 -5.59 -3.35
CA THR A 127 -6.98 -4.72 -4.41
C THR A 127 -5.50 -4.94 -4.61
N ASP A 128 -4.68 -4.63 -3.62
CA ASP A 128 -3.24 -4.51 -3.79
C ASP A 128 -2.55 -5.87 -3.75
N ILE A 129 -2.81 -6.63 -2.69
CA ILE A 129 -2.24 -7.97 -2.52
C ILE A 129 -2.74 -8.90 -3.63
N LEU A 130 -4.04 -8.89 -3.90
CA LEU A 130 -4.61 -9.66 -5.00
C LEU A 130 -4.00 -9.30 -6.36
N ALA A 131 -3.81 -8.01 -6.65
CA ALA A 131 -3.24 -7.61 -7.94
C ALA A 131 -1.77 -8.00 -8.08
N GLY A 132 -0.95 -7.77 -7.04
CA GLY A 132 0.47 -8.13 -7.03
C GLY A 132 0.68 -9.64 -7.14
N ASN A 133 -0.04 -10.44 -6.35
CA ASN A 133 0.06 -11.90 -6.38
C ASN A 133 -0.36 -12.49 -7.74
N ARG A 134 -1.35 -11.88 -8.42
CA ARG A 134 -1.75 -12.30 -9.78
C ARG A 134 -0.70 -12.00 -10.85
N LEU A 135 0.31 -11.19 -10.53
CA LEU A 135 1.43 -10.85 -11.41
C LEU A 135 2.74 -11.51 -10.96
N GLY A 136 2.74 -12.26 -9.84
CA GLY A 136 3.94 -12.86 -9.28
C GLY A 136 4.90 -11.85 -8.66
N MET A 137 4.39 -10.70 -8.24
CA MET A 137 5.15 -9.67 -7.51
C MET A 137 5.30 -10.05 -6.04
N PHE A 138 6.29 -9.44 -5.37
CA PHE A 138 6.38 -9.52 -3.91
C PHE A 138 5.34 -8.59 -3.28
N THR A 139 4.43 -9.10 -2.47
CA THR A 139 3.33 -8.30 -1.90
C THR A 139 3.57 -7.96 -0.45
N ILE A 140 3.42 -6.68 -0.12
CA ILE A 140 3.57 -6.15 1.24
C ILE A 140 2.26 -5.51 1.66
N LEU A 141 1.62 -6.08 2.68
CA LEU A 141 0.45 -5.50 3.32
C LEU A 141 0.91 -4.58 4.46
N VAL A 142 0.48 -3.33 4.44
CA VAL A 142 0.75 -2.36 5.50
C VAL A 142 -0.53 -1.99 6.26
N ASN A 143 -0.38 -1.44 7.46
CA ASN A 143 -1.52 -0.84 8.15
C ASN A 143 -1.91 0.48 7.48
N PRO A 144 -3.21 0.77 7.38
CA PRO A 144 -3.65 2.05 6.86
C PRO A 144 -3.26 3.18 7.81
N ILE A 145 -2.89 4.34 7.26
CA ILE A 145 -2.49 5.52 8.04
C ILE A 145 -3.61 6.04 8.95
N LEU A 146 -4.87 5.81 8.59
CA LEU A 146 -5.99 6.14 9.46
C LEU A 146 -7.06 5.07 9.39
N VAL A 147 -7.35 4.46 10.54
CA VAL A 147 -8.39 3.44 10.70
C VAL A 147 -9.71 4.13 11.04
N ASN A 148 -10.38 4.73 10.06
CA ASN A 148 -11.71 5.27 10.30
C ASN A 148 -12.78 4.18 10.17
N ARG A 149 -13.40 3.80 11.28
CA ARG A 149 -14.37 2.70 11.37
C ARG A 149 -15.76 3.06 10.83
N LEU A 150 -15.96 4.26 10.28
CA LEU A 150 -17.28 4.85 9.98
C LEU A 150 -17.52 5.17 8.51
N ASP A 151 -17.11 4.29 7.59
CA ASP A 151 -17.66 4.30 6.24
C ASP A 151 -18.72 3.20 6.10
N GLY A 152 -20.00 3.57 6.21
CA GLY A 152 -21.16 2.68 6.08
C GLY A 152 -21.34 2.00 4.71
N LYS A 153 -20.32 2.00 3.84
CA LYS A 153 -20.28 1.28 2.54
C LYS A 153 -19.41 0.01 2.57
N SER A 154 -18.80 -0.33 3.71
CA SER A 154 -17.58 -1.13 3.78
C SER A 154 -17.72 -2.55 4.34
N TRP A 155 -18.72 -3.32 3.94
CA TRP A 155 -18.76 -4.75 4.32
C TRP A 155 -17.53 -5.52 3.81
N VAL A 156 -17.06 -5.19 2.60
CA VAL A 156 -15.83 -5.74 2.02
C VAL A 156 -14.60 -5.32 2.82
N ARG A 157 -14.48 -4.04 3.19
CA ARG A 157 -13.34 -3.56 4.02
C ARG A 157 -13.38 -4.18 5.41
N ASN A 158 -14.55 -4.36 6.01
CA ASN A 158 -14.70 -5.05 7.29
C ASN A 158 -14.29 -6.52 7.19
N LEU A 159 -14.61 -7.19 6.07
CA LEU A 159 -14.12 -8.54 5.79
C LEU A 159 -12.60 -8.57 5.56
N GLU A 160 -12.05 -7.59 4.84
CA GLU A 160 -10.60 -7.43 4.67
C GLU A 160 -9.89 -7.25 6.01
N PHE A 161 -10.41 -6.37 6.87
CA PHE A 161 -9.88 -6.16 8.21
C PHE A 161 -9.91 -7.45 9.04
N TRP A 162 -11.02 -8.20 9.00
CA TRP A 162 -11.11 -9.48 9.69
C TRP A 162 -10.09 -10.50 9.16
N LEU A 163 -9.90 -10.57 7.83
CA LEU A 163 -8.91 -11.45 7.20
C LEU A 163 -7.48 -11.02 7.51
N ALA A 164 -7.18 -9.73 7.47
CA ALA A 164 -5.86 -9.19 7.82
C ALA A 164 -5.51 -9.47 9.29
N HIS A 165 -6.48 -9.36 10.20
CA HIS A 165 -6.31 -9.73 11.61
C HIS A 165 -6.01 -11.23 11.76
N GLN A 166 -6.71 -12.11 11.04
CA GLN A 166 -6.41 -13.55 11.01
C GLN A 166 -4.99 -13.86 10.49
N LEU A 167 -4.47 -13.01 9.60
CA LEU A 167 -3.11 -13.11 9.06
C LEU A 167 -2.05 -12.42 9.93
N GLY A 168 -2.43 -11.91 11.11
CA GLY A 168 -1.50 -11.35 12.10
C GLY A 168 -1.21 -9.86 11.99
N ALA A 169 -2.03 -9.06 11.26
CA ALA A 169 -1.90 -7.61 11.24
C ALA A 169 -2.42 -6.98 12.56
N PRO A 170 -1.65 -6.12 13.25
CA PRO A 170 -2.07 -5.49 14.49
C PRO A 170 -2.93 -4.26 14.15
N ILE A 171 -4.10 -4.15 14.78
CA ILE A 171 -4.97 -2.99 14.60
C ILE A 171 -4.43 -1.87 15.49
N LEU A 172 -3.95 -0.77 14.90
CA LEU A 172 -3.86 0.50 15.63
C LEU A 172 -5.28 1.01 15.82
N THR A 173 -5.87 0.68 16.97
CA THR A 173 -7.12 1.27 17.41
C THR A 173 -6.80 2.60 18.07
N ASP A 174 -6.81 3.69 17.31
CA ASP A 174 -7.12 4.97 17.94
C ASP A 174 -8.61 4.92 18.26
N ASP A 175 -8.95 4.68 19.54
CA ASP A 175 -10.30 4.86 20.03
C ASP A 175 -10.56 6.36 20.16
N PRO A 176 -11.46 6.96 19.35
CA PRO A 176 -11.77 8.39 19.45
C PRO A 176 -12.49 8.75 20.78
N ARG A 177 -12.70 7.78 21.68
CA ARG A 177 -13.30 7.97 23.01
C ARG A 177 -12.31 7.89 24.16
N GLN A 178 -11.01 7.70 23.92
CA GLN A 178 -10.03 7.84 24.99
C GLN A 178 -9.54 9.30 25.06
N PRO A 179 -9.85 10.03 26.15
CA PRO A 179 -9.26 11.35 26.34
C PRO A 179 -7.74 11.17 26.43
N HIS A 180 -6.99 11.98 25.69
CA HIS A 180 -5.55 12.07 25.83
C HIS A 180 -5.23 12.35 27.31
N SER A 181 -4.78 11.32 28.03
CA SER A 181 -4.13 11.52 29.31
C SER A 181 -2.82 12.23 29.01
N GLU A 182 -2.76 13.52 29.35
CA GLU A 182 -1.50 14.23 29.54
C GLU A 182 -0.65 13.41 30.52
N VAL A 183 0.60 13.19 30.13
CA VAL A 183 1.62 12.50 30.93
C VAL A 183 2.86 13.39 30.90
N PRO A 184 3.51 13.60 32.06
CA PRO A 184 3.38 14.74 32.96
C PRO A 184 4.30 15.92 32.61
#